data_AF-A0A1A8GG51-F1
#
_entry.id   AF-A0A1A8GG51-F1
#
_cell.length_a   1.000
_cell.length_b   1.000
_cell.length_c   1.000
_cell.angle_alpha   90.00
_cell.angle_beta   90.00
_cell.angle_gamma   90.00
#
_symmetry.space_group_name_H-M   'P 1'
#
loop_
_entity.id
_entity.type
_entity.pdbx_description
1 polymer ?
#
loop_
_entity_poly.entity_id
_entity_poly.type
_entity_poly.pdbx_seq_one_letter_code
_entity_poly.pdbx_strand_id
1 'polypeptide(L)' 'MATQRHLTVGEDWSQDLHTGGRTELKYSYRFVCDEHYYGDGCSVFCR' A
#
# COMPACT_ATOMS: atom_id res chain seq x y z
N MET A 1 15.63 6.63 4.16
CA MET A 1 14.64 5.62 4.60
C MET A 1 14.50 4.60 3.50
N ALA A 2 14.71 3.33 3.83
CA ALA A 2 14.44 2.20 2.95
C ALA A 2 13.91 1.07 3.83
N THR A 3 12.73 0.54 3.52
CA THR A 3 12.09 -0.54 4.26
C THR A 3 11.39 -1.47 3.28
N GLN A 4 11.13 -2.71 3.70
CA GLN A 4 10.40 -3.70 2.92
C GLN A 4 9.14 -4.08 3.70
N ARG A 5 7.99 -4.04 3.02
CA ARG A 5 6.69 -4.43 3.56
C ARG A 5 5.97 -5.33 2.56
N HIS A 6 5.16 -6.25 3.07
CA HIS A 6 4.17 -6.96 2.28
C HIS A 6 2.84 -6.22 2.42
N LEU A 7 2.14 -6.02 1.30
CA LEU A 7 0.86 -5.30 1.25
C LEU A 7 -0.09 -6.06 0.33
N THR A 8 -1.29 -6.35 0.84
CA THR A 8 -2.39 -6.92 0.05
C THR A 8 -3.19 -5.81 -0.63
N VAL A 9 -3.88 -6.13 -1.72
CA VAL A 9 -4.86 -5.23 -2.34
C VAL A 9 -5.99 -4.91 -1.36
N GLY A 10 -6.44 -3.66 -1.30
CA GLY A 10 -7.57 -3.24 -0.48
C GLY A 10 -7.78 -1.73 -0.47
N GLU A 11 -9.01 -1.31 -0.16
CA GLU A 11 -9.36 0.12 -0.06
C GLU A 11 -8.84 0.78 1.23
N ASP A 12 -8.61 -0.03 2.25
CA ASP A 12 -8.15 0.40 3.56
C ASP A 12 -6.72 0.94 3.52
N TRP A 13 -6.48 2.01 4.28
CA TRP A 13 -5.17 2.61 4.43
C TRP A 13 -4.31 1.83 5.43
N SER A 14 -3.12 1.43 5.01
CA SER A 14 -2.05 1.01 5.93
C SER A 14 -1.29 2.24 6.40
N GLN A 15 -1.13 2.39 7.72
CA GLN A 15 -0.42 3.51 8.34
C GLN A 15 0.92 3.02 8.91
N ASP A 16 1.96 3.84 8.80
CA ASP A 16 3.27 3.54 9.41
C ASP A 16 3.96 4.83 9.88
N LEU A 17 4.86 4.67 10.85
CA LEU A 17 5.66 5.73 11.44
C LEU A 17 7.12 5.32 11.38
N HIS A 18 7.92 6.04 10.60
CA HIS A 18 9.35 5.83 10.56
C HIS A 18 10.07 6.86 11.43
N THR A 19 10.86 6.39 12.38
CA THR A 19 11.72 7.23 13.21
C THR A 19 13.18 7.04 12.78
N GLY A 20 13.87 8.15 12.53
CA GLY A 20 15.27 8.14 12.09
C GLY A 20 16.02 9.34 12.65
N GLY A 21 17.06 9.09 13.45
CA GLY A 21 17.82 10.15 14.12
C GLY A 21 16.93 11.02 15.01
N ARG A 22 16.76 12.29 14.65
CA ARG A 22 15.89 13.27 15.35
C ARG A 22 14.62 13.61 14.56
N THR A 23 14.29 12.81 13.55
CA THR A 23 13.16 13.07 12.66
C THR A 23 12.16 11.92 12.68
N GLU A 24 10.90 12.27 12.47
CA GLU A 24 9.79 11.34 12.35
C GLU A 24 9.07 11.57 11.02
N LEU A 25 8.68 10.48 10.37
CA LEU A 25 7.87 10.49 9.16
C LEU A 25 6.65 9.62 9.37
N LYS A 26 5.47 10.25 9.46
CA LYS A 26 4.18 9.59 9.52
C LYS A 26 3.57 9.55 8.12
N TYR A 27 3.23 8.37 7.63
CA TYR A 27 2.71 8.19 6.27
C TYR A 27 1.62 7.12 6.23
N SER A 28 0.89 7.12 5.13
CA SER A 28 -0.13 6.11 4.84
C SER A 28 -0.03 5.69 3.39
N TYR A 29 -0.27 4.42 3.13
CA TYR A 29 -0.18 3.82 1.81
C TYR A 29 -1.27 2.76 1.65
N ARG A 30 -1.73 2.56 0.41
CA ARG A 30 -2.68 1.50 0.04
C ARG A 30 -2.44 1.07 -1.39
N PHE A 31 -2.94 -0.09 -1.75
CA PHE A 31 -2.90 -0.63 -3.10
C PHE A 31 -4.31 -1.01 -3.55
N VAL A 32 -4.84 -0.25 -4.51
CA VAL A 32 -6.21 -0.39 -5.00
C VAL A 32 -6.15 -0.72 -6.48
N CYS A 33 -7.00 -1.63 -6.93
CA CYS A 33 -7.10 -1.94 -8.35
C CYS A 33 -7.72 -0.79 -9.15
N ASP A 34 -7.28 -0.65 -10.39
CA ASP A 34 -7.99 0.17 -11.37
C ASP A 34 -9.36 -0.46 -11.70
N GLU A 35 -10.21 0.32 -12.37
CA GLU A 35 -11.53 -0.15 -12.78
C GLU A 35 -11.43 -1.41 -13.66
N HIS A 36 -12.33 -2.37 -13.43
CA HIS A 36 -12.38 -3.67 -14.10
C HIS A 36 -11.19 -4.61 -13.85
N TYR A 37 -10.29 -4.28 -12.93
CA TYR A 37 -9.22 -5.18 -12.47
C TYR A 37 -9.53 -5.78 -11.09
N TYR A 38 -9.26 -7.07 -10.96
CA TYR A 38 -9.62 -7.87 -9.79
C TYR A 38 -8.52 -8.87 -9.39
N GLY A 39 -8.74 -9.55 -8.27
CA GLY A 39 -7.85 -10.55 -7.70
C GLY A 39 -6.76 -9.95 -6.79
N ASP A 40 -5.98 -10.83 -6.14
CA ASP A 40 -5.02 -10.48 -5.07
C ASP A 40 -3.88 -9.54 -5.50
N GLY A 41 -3.70 -9.34 -6.81
CA GLY A 41 -2.69 -8.46 -7.38
C GLY A 41 -3.21 -7.58 -8.52
N CYS A 42 -4.53 -7.37 -8.61
CA CYS A 42 -5.15 -6.57 -9.68
C CYS A 42 -4.75 -7.03 -11.09
N SER A 43 -4.57 -8.32 -11.30
CA SER A 43 -4.06 -8.89 -12.55
C SER A 43 -5.15 -9.49 -13.44
N VAL A 44 -6.37 -9.64 -12.92
CA VAL A 44 -7.51 -10.21 -13.65
C VAL A 44 -8.37 -9.07 -14.18
N PHE A 45 -8.34 -8.84 -15.50
CA PHE A 45 -9.24 -7.89 -16.15
C PHE A 45 -10.57 -8.55 -16.55
N CYS A 46 -11.70 -7.94 -16.20
CA CYS A 46 -13.04 -8.41 -16.56
C CYS A 46 -14.00 -7.22 -16.77
N ARG A 47 -14.60 -7.12 -17.96
CA ARG A 47 -15.51 -6.03 -18.35
C ARG A 47 -16.76 -6.60 -19.03
#